data_AF-A0A939JV08-F1
#
_entry.id   AF-A0A939JV08-F1
#
_cell.length_a   1.000
_cell.length_b   1.000
_cell.length_c   1.000
_cell.angle_alpha   90.00
_cell.angle_beta   90.00
_cell.angle_gamma   90.00
#
_symmetry.space_group_name_H-M   'P 1'
#
loop_
_entity.id
_entity.type
_entity.pdbx_description
1 polymer ?
#
loop_
_entity_poly.entity_id
_entity_poly.type
_entity_poly.pdbx_seq_one_letter_code
_entity_poly.pdbx_strand_id
1 'polypeptide(L)' 'MPAHESYTIKELLALYNVSWKVWRAWLRPILPQLAAAGYVPGQRRLTPNQQTIIFNQVGQPPALTTDTHA' A
#
# COMPACT_ATOMS: atom_id res chain seq x y z
N MET A 1 -13.95 -12.04 -12.03
CA MET A 1 -13.47 -10.69 -11.72
C MET A 1 -12.31 -10.85 -10.76
N PRO A 2 -11.09 -10.41 -11.09
CA PRO A 2 -9.95 -10.64 -10.20
C PRO A 2 -10.26 -9.99 -8.86
N ALA A 3 -10.16 -10.77 -7.79
CA ALA A 3 -10.40 -10.29 -6.45
C ALA A 3 -9.49 -9.07 -6.22
N HIS A 4 -10.05 -7.91 -5.90
CA HIS A 4 -9.26 -6.78 -5.45
C HIS A 4 -8.61 -7.19 -4.12
N GLU A 5 -7.41 -7.78 -4.19
CA GLU A 5 -6.69 -8.28 -3.03
C GLU A 5 -6.51 -7.13 -2.04
N SER A 6 -7.18 -7.24 -0.90
CA SER A 6 -7.06 -6.25 0.17
C SER A 6 -5.73 -6.48 0.88
N TYR A 7 -4.66 -5.82 0.44
CA TYR A 7 -3.36 -5.91 1.09
C TYR A 7 -3.42 -5.33 2.50
N THR A 8 -2.85 -6.08 3.43
CA THR A 8 -2.57 -5.58 4.77
C THR A 8 -1.29 -4.76 4.78
N ILE A 9 -1.18 -3.87 5.76
CA ILE A 9 0.06 -3.12 6.00
C ILE A 9 1.25 -4.07 6.18
N LYS A 10 1.08 -5.21 6.86
CA LYS A 10 2.15 -6.18 7.08
C LYS A 10 2.64 -6.82 5.79
N GLU A 11 1.71 -7.15 4.89
CA GLU A 11 2.05 -7.69 3.58
C GLU A 11 2.78 -6.65 2.75
N LEU A 12 2.32 -5.40 2.73
CA LEU A 12 3.05 -4.33 2.03
C LEU A 12 4.46 -4.16 2.61
N LEU A 13 4.62 -4.10 3.94
CA LEU A 13 5.96 -4.02 4.56
C LEU A 13 6.88 -5.16 4.11
N ALA A 14 6.36 -6.39 4.02
CA ALA A 14 7.11 -7.54 3.54
C ALA A 14 7.42 -7.44 2.04
N LEU A 15 6.46 -7.01 1.21
CA LEU A 15 6.62 -6.85 -0.24
C LEU A 15 7.67 -5.80 -0.61
N TYR A 16 7.71 -4.69 0.12
CA TYR A 16 8.71 -3.65 -0.07
C TYR A 16 10.00 -3.93 0.71
N ASN A 17 10.05 -5.00 1.51
CA ASN A 17 11.16 -5.36 2.39
C ASN A 17 11.63 -4.18 3.27
N VAL A 18 10.69 -3.44 3.86
CA VAL A 18 10.98 -2.26 4.68
C VAL A 18 10.44 -2.37 6.10
N SER A 19 11.12 -1.69 7.02
CA SER A 19 10.65 -1.56 8.39
C SER A 19 9.47 -0.59 8.52
N TRP A 20 8.66 -0.76 9.57
CA TRP A 20 7.54 0.15 9.88
C TRP A 20 7.96 1.62 10.00
N LYS A 21 9.20 1.87 10.47
CA LYS A 21 9.74 3.24 10.60
C LYS A 21 9.95 3.89 9.23
N VAL A 22 10.52 3.15 8.28
CA VAL A 22 10.73 3.59 6.90
C VAL A 22 9.38 3.76 6.19
N TRP A 23 8.48 2.80 6.36
CA TRP A 23 7.13 2.86 5.82
C TRP A 23 6.35 4.09 6.30
N ARG A 24 6.39 4.41 7.60
CA ARG A 24 5.76 5.64 8.11
C ARG A 24 6.38 6.90 7.52
N ALA A 25 7.69 6.91 7.26
CA ALA A 25 8.33 8.06 6.62
C ALA A 25 7.84 8.24 5.17
N TRP A 26 7.66 7.13 4.44
CA TRP A 26 7.11 7.15 3.08
C TRP A 26 5.63 7.54 3.03
N LEU A 27 4.82 7.08 4.00
CA LEU A 27 3.41 7.44 4.07
C LEU A 27 3.18 8.87 4.58
N ARG A 28 4.13 9.45 5.33
CA ARG A 28 4.01 10.78 5.93
C ARG A 28 3.48 11.87 4.97
N PRO A 29 4.00 12.03 3.74
CA PRO A 29 3.48 13.02 2.78
C PRO A 29 2.05 12.73 2.31
N ILE A 30 1.61 11.47 2.25
CA ILE A 30 0.30 11.06 1.74
C ILE A 30 -0.72 10.73 2.84
N LEU A 31 -0.35 10.86 4.12
CA LEU A 31 -1.25 10.68 5.26
C LEU A 31 -2.56 11.49 5.13
N PRO A 32 -2.55 12.76 4.69
CA PRO A 32 -3.78 13.52 4.50
C PRO A 32 -4.70 12.94 3.41
N GLN A 33 -4.11 12.46 2.31
CA GLN A 33 -4.86 11.83 1.22
C GLN A 33 -5.44 10.47 1.66
N LEU A 34 -4.66 9.69 2.40
CA LEU A 34 -5.12 8.45 3.00
C LEU A 34 -6.25 8.69 3.99
N ALA A 35 -6.15 9.72 4.84
CA ALA A 35 -7.21 10.09 5.77
C ALA A 35 -8.50 10.50 5.03
N ALA A 36 -8.39 11.26 3.94
CA ALA A 36 -9.52 11.58 3.08
C ALA A 36 -10.15 10.33 2.41
N ALA A 37 -9.33 9.32 2.12
CA ALA A 37 -9.76 8.00 1.67
C ALA A 37 -10.24 7.08 2.82
N GLY A 38 -10.46 7.62 4.02
CA GLY A 38 -10.99 6.90 5.18
C GLY A 38 -9.96 6.01 5.90
N TYR A 39 -8.66 6.27 5.73
CA TYR A 39 -7.62 5.52 6.45
C TYR A 39 -7.62 5.86 7.94
N VAL A 40 -7.71 4.82 8.77
CA VAL A 40 -7.68 4.96 10.23
C VAL A 40 -6.32 4.49 10.76
N PRO A 41 -5.67 5.25 11.67
CA PRO A 41 -4.45 4.79 12.33
C PRO A 41 -4.67 3.43 13.03
N GLY A 42 -3.88 2.42 12.67
CA GLY A 42 -4.03 1.05 13.19
C GLY A 42 -4.88 0.12 12.33
N GLN A 43 -5.42 0.62 11.23
CA GLN A 43 -6.12 -0.19 10.23
C GLN A 43 -5.18 -1.27 9.66
N ARG A 44 -5.60 -2.53 9.74
CA ARG A 44 -4.80 -3.68 9.27
C ARG A 44 -4.90 -3.89 7.76
N ARG A 45 -6.07 -3.67 7.17
CA ARG A 45 -6.39 -3.92 5.75
C ARG A 45 -6.60 -2.60 5.01
N LEU A 46 -5.91 -2.40 3.90
CA LEU A 46 -6.06 -1.22 3.07
C LEU A 46 -7.15 -1.45 2.02
N THR A 47 -7.99 -0.44 1.82
CA THR A 47 -8.99 -0.46 0.74
C THR A 47 -8.30 -0.27 -0.62
N PRO A 48 -8.92 -0.68 -1.74
CA PRO A 48 -8.34 -0.51 -3.07
C PRO A 48 -7.92 0.95 -3.36
N ASN A 49 -8.73 1.92 -2.91
CA ASN A 49 -8.43 3.35 -3.07
C ASN A 49 -7.16 3.77 -2.29
N GLN A 50 -7.00 3.27 -1.06
CA GLN A 50 -5.81 3.55 -0.24
C GLN A 50 -4.55 2.91 -0.84
N GLN A 51 -4.67 1.69 -1.37
CA GLN A 51 -3.57 1.02 -2.06
C GLN A 51 -3.11 1.81 -3.28
N THR A 52 -4.04 2.30 -4.10
CA THR A 52 -3.70 3.14 -5.26
C THR A 52 -2.91 4.38 -4.85
N ILE A 53 -3.31 5.06 -3.78
CA ILE A 53 -2.59 6.24 -3.26
C ILE A 53 -1.16 5.85 -2.82
N ILE A 54 -1.01 4.72 -2.15
CA ILE A 54 0.29 4.22 -1.69
C ILE A 54 1.16 3.82 -2.87
N PHE A 55 0.63 3.09 -3.85
CA PHE A 55 1.36 2.66 -5.03
C PHE A 55 1.76 3.82 -5.93
N ASN A 56 0.94 4.87 -6.05
CA ASN A 56 1.32 6.08 -6.77
C ASN A 56 2.47 6.83 -6.09
N GLN A 57 2.55 6.79 -4.75
CA GLN A 57 3.58 7.49 -3.99
C GLN A 57 4.89 6.70 -3.86
N VAL A 58 4.79 5.40 -3.59
CA VAL A 58 5.91 4.51 -3.27
C VAL A 58 6.37 3.69 -4.50
N GLY A 59 5.55 3.66 -5.56
CA GLY A 59 5.69 2.74 -6.69
C GLY A 59 4.98 1.42 -6.43
N GLN A 60 4.63 0.68 -7.48
CA GLN A 60 4.09 -0.68 -7.34
C GLN A 60 5.18 -1.61 -6.79
N PRO A 61 4.85 -2.55 -5.88
CA PRO A 61 5.83 -3.49 -5.39
C PRO A 61 6.25 -4.45 -6.52
N PRO A 62 7.52 -4.90 -6.53
CA PRO A 62 8.06 -5.76 -7.58
C PRO A 62 7.36 -7.13 -7.67
N ALA A 63 6.68 -7.58 -6.61
CA ALA A 63 5.90 -8.82 -6.63
C ALA A 63 4.55 -8.70 -7.36
N LEU A 64 4.03 -7.47 -7.52
CA LEU A 64 2.78 -7.19 -8.24
C LEU A 64 3.01 -6.95 -9.74
N THR A 65 4.26 -6.78 -10.17
CA THR A 65 4.64 -6.63 -11.58
C THR A 65 4.85 -7.97 -12.29
N THR A 66 4.65 -9.10 -11.60
CA THR A 66 4.87 -10.45 -12.14
C THR A 66 3.64 -11.03 -12.86
N ASP A 67 2.88 -10.21 -13.59
CA ASP A 67 1.90 -10.71 -14.55
C ASP A 67 1.69 -9.68 -15.66
N THR A 68 2.61 -9.64 -16.63
CA THR A 68 2.38 -9.34 -18.07
C THR A 68 3.73 -9.44 -18.79
N HIS A 69 4.22 -10.65 -19.00
CA HIS A 69 5.11 -10.99 -20.12
C HIS A 69 5.12 -12.51 -20.28
N ALA A 70 4.06 -13.05 -20.88
CA ALA A 70 4.03 -14.34 -21.55
C ALA A 70 2.99 -14.27 -22.68
#